data_AF-A0A9E6S6I7-F1
#
_entry.id   AF-A0A9E6S6I7-F1
#
_cell.length_a   1.000
_cell.length_b   1.000
_cell.length_c   1.000
_cell.angle_alpha   90.00
_cell.angle_beta   90.00
_cell.angle_gamma   90.00
#
_symmetry.space_group_name_H-M   'P 1'
#
loop_
_entity.id
_entity.type
_entity.pdbx_description
1 polymer ?
#
loop_
_entity_poly.entity_id
_entity_poly.type
_entity_poly.pdbx_seq_one_letter_code
_entity_poly.pdbx_strand_id
1 'polypeptide(L)' 'MLDQKIRICLQAFDHRILDGSTSEIVNTAKRTGARVRGPVPMPRRINRFTVNRSPHVNKKSREQF' A
#
# COMPACT_ATOMS: atom_id res chain seq x y z
N MET A 1 -26.07 0.75 -21.74
CA MET A 1 -25.45 1.72 -20.80
C MET A 1 -23.98 1.35 -20.66
N LEU A 2 -23.07 2.31 -20.84
CA LEU A 2 -21.63 2.10 -20.63
C LEU A 2 -21.41 1.82 -19.14
N ASP A 3 -21.07 0.58 -18.80
CA ASP A 3 -20.74 0.17 -17.44
C ASP A 3 -19.41 0.84 -17.03
N GLN A 4 -19.50 1.94 -16.28
CA GLN A 4 -18.35 2.70 -15.80
C GLN A 4 -17.64 1.92 -14.68
N LYS A 5 -16.65 1.10 -15.05
CA LYS A 5 -15.85 0.30 -14.10
C LYS A 5 -14.66 1.11 -13.59
N ILE A 6 -14.72 1.55 -12.34
CA ILE A 6 -13.61 2.21 -11.65
C ILE A 6 -12.83 1.17 -10.84
N ARG A 7 -11.50 1.17 -10.97
CA ARG A 7 -10.59 0.36 -10.14
C ARG A 7 -9.70 1.28 -9.32
N ILE A 8 -9.72 1.08 -8.00
CA ILE A 8 -8.92 1.86 -7.06
C ILE A 8 -7.88 0.92 -6.45
N CYS A 9 -6.60 1.26 -6.59
CA CYS A 9 -5.49 0.56 -5.94
C CYS A 9 -4.88 1.47 -4.89
N LEU A 10 -4.93 1.07 -3.62
CA LEU A 10 -4.36 1.81 -2.51
C LEU A 10 -3.00 1.19 -2.14
N GLN A 11 -2.00 2.02 -1.91
CA GLN A 11 -0.66 1.62 -1.46
C GLN A 11 -0.22 2.56 -0.35
N ALA A 12 0.20 1.99 0.77
CA ALA A 12 0.75 2.73 1.91
C ALA A 12 1.80 1.89 2.62
N PHE A 13 2.72 2.55 3.33
CA PHE A 13 3.71 1.86 4.16
C PHE A 13 3.13 1.39 5.51
N ASP A 14 2.18 2.14 6.07
CA ASP A 14 1.46 1.76 7.29
C ASP A 14 0.05 1.24 6.97
N HIS A 15 -0.25 0.05 7.46
CA HIS A 15 -1.56 -0.59 7.34
C HIS A 15 -2.67 0.20 8.05
N ARG A 16 -2.40 0.89 9.17
CA ARG A 16 -3.45 1.56 9.95
C ARG A 16 -4.16 2.65 9.14
N ILE A 17 -3.36 3.43 8.41
CA ILE A 17 -3.86 4.49 7.53
C ILE A 17 -4.60 3.87 6.34
N LEU A 18 -4.02 2.80 5.77
CA LEU A 18 -4.61 2.08 4.64
C LEU A 18 -6.01 1.54 4.98
N ASP A 19 -6.17 0.90 6.13
CA ASP A 19 -7.43 0.29 6.57
C ASP A 19 -8.49 1.36 6.90
N GLY A 20 -8.07 2.48 7.50
CA GLY A 20 -8.92 3.65 7.75
C GLY A 20 -9.47 4.24 6.45
N SER A 21 -8.58 4.60 5.52
CA SER A 21 -8.96 5.16 4.22
C SER A 21 -9.79 4.18 3.38
N THR A 22 -9.46 2.88 3.41
CA THR A 22 -10.25 1.85 2.70
C THR A 22 -11.70 1.82 3.22
N SER A 23 -11.87 1.88 4.54
CA SER A 23 -13.20 1.88 5.17
C SER A 23 -14.01 3.12 4.80
N GLU A 24 -13.39 4.30 4.79
CA GLU A 24 -14.03 5.56 4.39
C GLU A 24 -14.49 5.54 2.92
N ILE A 25 -13.63 5.08 2.01
CA ILE A 25 -13.95 4.98 0.58
C ILE A 25 -15.10 3.99 0.36
N VAL A 26 -15.06 2.83 1.00
CA VAL A 26 -16.12 1.82 0.90
C VAL A 26 -17.45 2.36 1.43
N ASN A 27 -17.44 3.07 2.56
CA ASN A 27 -18.65 3.68 3.13
C ASN A 27 -19.22 4.76 2.20
N THR A 28 -18.36 5.57 1.59
CA THR A 28 -18.77 6.61 0.64
C THR A 28 -19.36 6.02 -0.63
N ALA A 29 -18.72 5.00 -1.21
CA ALA A 29 -19.22 4.31 -2.40
C ALA A 29 -20.54 3.57 -2.16
N LYS A 30 -20.74 3.01 -0.95
CA LYS A 30 -22.03 2.43 -0.55
C LYS A 30 -23.12 3.49 -0.44
N ARG A 31 -22.81 4.67 0.12
CA ARG A 31 -23.78 5.79 0.24
C ARG A 31 -24.22 6.33 -1.12
N THR A 32 -23.36 6.34 -2.12
CA THR A 32 -23.71 6.78 -3.49
C THR A 32 -24.42 5.71 -4.32
N GLY A 33 -24.64 4.51 -3.78
CA GLY A 33 -25.33 3.41 -4.46
C GLY A 33 -24.47 2.65 -5.47
N ALA A 34 -23.14 2.84 -5.46
CA ALA A 34 -22.24 2.10 -6.34
C ALA A 34 -22.08 0.64 -5.89
N ARG A 35 -22.02 -0.29 -6.85
CA ARG A 35 -21.74 -1.71 -6.57
C ARG A 35 -20.26 -1.91 -6.28
N VAL A 36 -19.92 -2.18 -5.01
CA VAL A 36 -18.54 -2.36 -4.56
C VAL A 36 -18.13 -3.83 -4.64
N ARG A 37 -17.05 -4.13 -5.37
CA ARG A 37 -16.25 -5.33 -5.12
C ARG A 37 -15.33 -5.01 -3.94
N GLY A 38 -15.46 -5.76 -2.85
CA GLY A 38 -14.79 -5.48 -1.57
C GLY A 38 -13.26 -5.35 -1.68
N PRO A 39 -12.59 -4.82 -0.64
CA PRO A 39 -11.15 -4.65 -0.64
C PRO A 39 -10.46 -6.00 -0.79
N VAL A 40 -9.65 -6.14 -1.85
CA VAL A 40 -8.85 -7.35 -2.09
C VAL A 40 -7.41 -7.06 -1.67
N PRO A 41 -6.91 -7.68 -0.59
CA PRO A 41 -5.54 -7.47 -0.16
C PRO A 41 -4.58 -8.10 -1.18
N MET A 42 -3.63 -7.30 -1.64
CA MET A 42 -2.54 -7.75 -2.50
C MET A 42 -1.29 -8.05 -1.64
N PRO A 43 -0.42 -8.97 -2.07
CA PRO A 43 0.83 -9.25 -1.36
C PRO A 43 1.70 -7.98 -1.25
N ARG A 44 2.31 -7.78 -0.08
CA ARG A 44 3.19 -6.63 0.17
C ARG A 44 4.49 -6.80 -0.60
N ARG A 45 4.90 -5.75 -1.31
CA ARG A 45 6.24 -5.67 -1.90
C ARG A 45 7.22 -5.23 -0.82
N ILE A 46 8.19 -6.09 -0.52
CA ILE A 46 9.27 -5.80 0.44
C ILE A 46 10.54 -5.60 -0.36
N ASN A 47 11.02 -4.36 -0.43
CA ASN A 47 12.31 -4.03 -1.03
C ASN A 47 13.31 -3.87 0.11
N ARG A 48 14.38 -4.68 0.09
CA ARG A 48 15.46 -4.61 1.08
C ARG A 48 16.69 -3.95 0.47
N PHE A 49 17.26 -2.97 1.15
CA PHE A 49 18.45 -2.25 0.74
C PHE A 49 19.57 -2.51 1.73
N THR A 50 20.76 -2.84 1.22
CA THR A 50 21.95 -3.01 2.05
C THR A 50 22.88 -1.83 1.86
N VAL A 51 23.13 -1.08 2.93
CA VAL A 51 23.97 0.12 2.92
C VAL A 51 25.22 -0.14 3.77
N ASN A 52 26.38 0.37 3.34
CA ASN A 52 27.58 0.36 4.17
C ASN A 52 27.40 1.36 5.32
N ARG A 53 27.69 0.97 6.57
CA ARG A 53 27.63 1.91 7.70
C ARG A 53 28.71 2.97 7.67
N SER A 54 29.94 2.55 7.34
CA SER A 54 31.10 3.43 7.34
C SER A 54 31.32 4.05 5.96
N PRO A 55 31.61 5.35 5.87
CA PRO A 55 32.04 5.97 4.62
C PRO A 55 33.43 5.49 4.17
N HIS A 56 34.27 4.97 5.07
CA HIS A 56 35.64 4.54 4.75
C HIS A 56 36.04 3.22 5.43
N VAL A 57 36.82 2.39 4.71
CA VAL A 57 37.50 1.13 5.12
C VAL A 57 36.62 -0.04 5.59
N ASN A 58 35.54 0.19 6.34
CA ASN A 58 34.79 -0.89 7.00
C ASN A 58 33.70 -1.51 6.10
N LYS A 59 34.08 -2.33 5.10
CA LYS A 59 33.15 -2.99 4.15
C LYS A 59 32.30 -4.13 4.73
N LYS A 60 32.76 -4.74 5.84
CA LYS A 60 32.04 -5.83 6.54
C LYS A 60 30.91 -5.30 7.42
N SER A 61 30.94 -4.02 7.79
CA SER A 61 29.89 -3.37 8.55
C SER A 61 28.80 -2.84 7.61
N ARG A 62 27.73 -3.61 7.45
CA ARG A 62 26.57 -3.27 6.62
C ARG A 62 25.30 -3.18 7.47
N GLU A 63 24.38 -2.33 7.05
CA GLU A 63 23.02 -2.21 7.59
C GLU A 63 22.02 -2.64 6.51
N GLN A 64 20.93 -3.26 6.95
CA GLN A 64 19.83 -3.69 6.09
C GLN A 64 18.59 -2.89 6.45
N PHE A 65 17.98 -2.27 5.45
CA PHE A 65 16.75 -1.49 5.54
C PHE A 65 15.68 -2.09 4.63
#